data_AF-A0A537NPE6-F1
#
_entry.id   AF-A0A537NPE6-F1
#
_cell.length_a   1.000
_cell.length_b   1.000
_cell.length_c   1.000
_cell.angle_alpha   90.00
_cell.angle_beta   90.00
_cell.angle_gamma   90.00
#
_symmetry.space_group_name_H-M   'P 1'
#
loop_
_entity.id
_entity.type
_entity.pdbx_description
1 polymer ?
#
loop_
_entity_poly.entity_id
_entity_poly.type
_entity_poly.pdbx_seq_one_letter_code
_entity_poly.pdbx_strand_id
1 'polypeptide(L)'
;LSFDKPALIVPRITPREEQLIRAKRAAELGIIDMLRPEEAEDPVRLAQALKRLPARMPPSKVTSKLKLDGLENITDLVGEWLEPGSQKRLSVIEGGS
;
A
#
# COMPACT_ATOMS: atom_id res chain seq x y z
N LEU A 1 -5.97 9.14 -1.21
CA LEU A 1 -5.25 8.89 -2.47
C LEU A 1 -6.19 8.89 -3.66
N SER A 2 -7.29 8.15 -3.60
CA SER A 2 -8.39 8.14 -4.58
C SER A 2 -8.95 9.52 -4.94
N PHE A 3 -8.91 10.49 -4.02
CA PHE A 3 -9.30 11.88 -4.29
C PHE A 3 -8.22 12.73 -4.99
N ASP A 4 -7.06 12.14 -5.29
CA ASP A 4 -5.92 12.78 -5.94
C ASP A 4 -5.47 14.12 -5.32
N LYS A 5 -5.49 14.18 -3.98
CA LYS A 5 -5.04 15.36 -3.22
C LYS A 5 -3.73 15.04 -2.49
N PRO A 6 -2.80 16.02 -2.40
CA PRO A 6 -1.68 15.93 -1.49
C PRO A 6 -2.17 15.61 -0.07
N ALA A 7 -1.52 14.64 0.58
CA ALA A 7 -1.93 14.16 1.91
C ALA A 7 -0.72 14.01 2.84
N LEU A 8 -0.94 14.37 4.10
CA LEU A 8 -0.07 14.07 5.23
C LEU A 8 -0.75 13.00 6.08
N ILE A 9 -0.07 11.88 6.35
CA ILE A 9 -0.59 10.82 7.21
C ILE A 9 0.20 10.75 8.51
N VAL A 10 -0.52 10.66 9.63
CA VAL A 10 0.03 10.30 10.94
C VAL A 10 -0.50 8.91 11.30
N PRO A 11 0.26 7.83 11.06
CA PRO A 11 -0.24 6.47 11.22
C PRO A 11 -0.31 6.08 12.70
N ARG A 12 -1.33 5.31 13.07
CA ARG A 12 -1.36 4.66 14.39
C ARG A 12 -0.35 3.52 14.42
N ILE A 13 0.37 3.38 15.54
CA ILE A 13 1.39 2.34 15.75
C ILE A 13 0.91 1.20 16.66
N THR A 14 -0.08 1.45 17.51
CA THR A 14 -0.67 0.47 18.45
C THR A 14 -2.19 0.41 18.27
N PRO A 15 -2.84 -0.77 18.30
CA PRO A 15 -2.28 -2.12 18.48
C PRO A 15 -1.80 -2.80 17.19
N ARG A 16 -1.89 -2.15 16.01
CA ARG A 16 -1.57 -2.77 14.71
C ARG A 16 -0.64 -1.88 13.89
N GLU A 17 0.46 -2.46 13.42
CA GLU A 17 1.51 -1.75 12.66
C GLU A 17 1.18 -1.53 11.18
N GLU A 18 0.12 -2.14 10.67
CA GLU A 18 -0.18 -2.11 9.23
C GLU A 18 -0.34 -0.69 8.68
N GLN A 19 -0.91 0.24 9.45
CA GLN A 19 -1.01 1.64 9.07
C GLN A 19 0.38 2.28 8.91
N LEU A 20 1.30 2.01 9.84
CA LEU A 20 2.67 2.49 9.76
C LEU A 20 3.38 1.93 8.52
N ILE A 21 3.27 0.62 8.28
CA ILE A 21 3.88 -0.03 7.12
C ILE A 21 3.37 0.59 5.82
N ARG A 22 2.04 0.73 5.67
CA ARG A 22 1.41 1.31 4.49
C ARG A 22 1.80 2.78 4.29
N ALA A 23 1.74 3.60 5.33
CA ALA A 23 2.07 5.02 5.26
C ALA A 23 3.56 5.23 4.95
N LYS A 24 4.45 4.44 5.58
CA LYS A 24 5.89 4.49 5.32
C LYS A 24 6.20 4.15 3.87
N ARG A 25 5.66 3.05 3.33
CA ARG A 25 5.86 2.69 1.92
C ARG A 25 5.31 3.75 0.96
N ALA A 26 4.13 4.30 1.24
CA ALA A 26 3.56 5.36 0.41
C ALA A 26 4.42 6.65 0.43
N ALA A 27 5.00 6.99 1.58
CA ALA A 27 5.92 8.12 1.71
C ALA A 27 7.26 7.88 1.00
N GLU A 28 7.83 6.67 1.10
CA GLU A 28 9.04 6.25 0.37
C GLU A 28 8.83 6.32 -1.15
N LEU A 29 7.62 5.99 -1.63
CA LEU A 29 7.23 6.13 -3.03
C LEU A 29 6.89 7.58 -3.42
N GLY A 30 6.99 8.54 -2.49
CA GLY A 30 6.71 9.95 -2.72
C GLY A 30 5.22 10.29 -2.92
N ILE A 31 4.31 9.35 -2.65
CA ILE A 31 2.87 9.50 -2.90
C ILE A 31 2.23 10.45 -1.85
N ILE A 32 2.73 10.38 -0.61
CA ILE A 32 2.27 11.18 0.53
C ILE A 32 3.47 11.73 1.31
N ASP A 33 3.20 12.64 2.24
CA ASP A 33 4.09 12.87 3.39
C ASP A 33 3.61 12.06 4.60
N MET A 34 4.53 11.77 5.51
CA MET A 34 4.24 11.08 6.76
C MET A 34 4.96 11.77 7.91
N LEU A 35 4.28 11.89 9.06
CA LEU A 35 4.90 12.11 10.36
C LEU A 35 4.55 10.92 11.25
N ARG A 36 5.48 10.50 12.11
CA ARG A 36 5.16 9.56 13.18
C ARG A 36 4.31 10.24 14.25
N PRO A 37 3.54 9.51 15.06
CA PRO A 37 2.76 10.09 16.17
C PRO A 37 3.58 11.01 17.05
N GLU A 38 4.78 10.57 17.48
CA GLU A 38 5.68 11.35 18.32
C GLU A 38 6.20 12.64 17.66
N GLU A 39 6.29 12.68 16.34
CA GLU A 39 6.68 13.89 15.60
C GLU A 39 5.51 14.86 15.43
N ALA A 40 4.28 14.33 15.34
CA ALA A 40 3.07 15.12 15.18
C ALA A 40 2.62 15.77 16.50
N GLU A 41 3.11 15.29 17.65
CA GLU A 41 2.92 15.91 18.96
C GLU A 41 3.58 17.29 19.05
N ASP A 42 4.62 17.56 18.26
CA ASP A 42 5.18 18.91 18.12
C ASP A 42 4.28 19.75 17.19
N PRO A 43 3.55 20.76 17.72
CA PRO A 43 2.63 21.57 16.93
C PRO A 43 3.35 22.40 15.87
N VAL A 44 4.61 22.79 16.10
CA VAL A 44 5.40 23.56 15.13
C VAL A 44 5.74 22.66 13.94
N ARG A 45 6.19 21.43 14.21
CA ARG A 45 6.51 20.45 13.16
C ARG A 45 5.28 20.07 12.34
N LEU A 46 4.15 19.81 13.01
CA LEU A 46 2.89 19.51 12.33
C LEU A 46 2.41 20.68 11.47
N ALA A 47 2.42 21.91 12.00
CA ALA A 47 2.02 23.10 11.27
C ALA A 47 2.90 23.35 10.04
N GLN A 48 4.21 23.14 10.15
CA GLN A 48 5.12 23.24 9.01
C GLN A 48 4.82 22.19 7.93
N ALA A 49 4.53 20.94 8.32
CA ALA A 49 4.16 19.90 7.37
C ALA A 49 2.85 20.25 6.63
N LEU A 50 1.84 20.73 7.36
CA LEU A 50 0.58 21.19 6.77
C LEU A 50 0.75 22.37 5.82
N LYS A 51 1.59 23.36 6.18
CA LYS A 51 1.87 24.53 5.31
C LYS A 51 2.53 24.15 3.98
N ARG A 52 3.36 23.09 3.95
CA ARG A 52 4.01 22.61 2.73
C ARG A 52 3.07 21.81 1.82
N LEU A 53 1.98 21.26 2.37
CA LEU A 53 1.12 20.30 1.70
C LEU A 53 0.47 20.82 0.39
N PRO A 54 -0.04 22.07 0.30
CA PRO A 54 -0.62 22.59 -0.93
C PRO A 54 0.36 22.73 -2.10
N ALA A 55 1.67 22.88 -1.81
CA ALA A 55 2.70 23.01 -2.83
C ALA A 55 3.18 21.66 -3.39
N ARG A 56 2.78 20.54 -2.77
CA ARG A 56 3.15 19.21 -3.25
C ARG A 56 2.36 18.85 -4.50
N MET A 57 3.02 18.08 -5.37
CA MET A 57 2.34 17.43 -6.48
C MET A 57 1.28 16.45 -5.97
N PRO A 58 0.14 16.32 -6.67
CA PRO A 58 -0.88 15.34 -6.31
C PRO A 58 -0.35 13.92 -6.57
N PRO A 59 -0.89 12.91 -5.85
CA PRO A 59 -0.48 11.52 -5.97
C PRO A 59 -0.39 11.01 -7.41
N SER A 60 -1.36 11.32 -8.26
CA SER A 60 -1.43 10.87 -9.66
C SER A 60 -0.20 11.21 -10.49
N LYS A 61 0.50 12.30 -10.17
CA LYS A 61 1.73 12.72 -10.86
C LYS A 61 2.94 11.88 -10.47
N VAL A 62 2.89 11.23 -9.31
CA VAL A 62 3.94 10.34 -8.81
C VAL A 62 3.63 8.88 -9.17
N THR A 63 2.35 8.49 -9.10
CA THR A 63 1.91 7.11 -9.28
C THR A 63 1.83 6.64 -10.74
N SER A 64 2.26 7.44 -11.72
CA SER A 64 2.23 7.07 -13.15
C SER A 64 2.99 5.77 -13.47
N LYS A 65 3.85 5.30 -12.56
CA LYS A 65 4.59 4.03 -12.66
C LYS A 65 4.01 2.87 -11.83
N LEU A 66 2.98 3.11 -11.02
CA LEU A 66 2.37 2.07 -10.18
C LEU A 66 1.27 1.34 -10.96
N LYS A 67 1.35 0.01 -11.00
CA LYS A 67 0.28 -0.84 -11.53
C LYS A 67 -0.78 -1.06 -10.45
N LEU A 68 -2.01 -0.64 -10.75
CA LEU A 68 -3.17 -0.76 -9.86
C LEU A 68 -4.22 -1.72 -10.43
N ASP A 69 -3.78 -2.68 -11.24
CA ASP A 69 -4.55 -3.74 -11.92
C ASP A 69 -4.75 -4.98 -11.04
N GLY A 70 -4.78 -4.79 -9.71
CA GLY A 70 -4.78 -5.89 -8.75
C GLY A 70 -6.01 -6.79 -8.82
N LEU A 71 -7.18 -6.22 -9.15
CA LEU A 71 -8.41 -7.00 -9.26
C LEU A 71 -8.41 -7.86 -10.52
N GLU A 72 -8.00 -7.29 -11.64
CA GLU A 72 -7.83 -7.99 -12.93
C GLU A 72 -6.84 -9.13 -12.76
N ASN A 73 -5.65 -8.86 -12.20
CA ASN A 73 -4.63 -9.88 -11.96
C ASN A 73 -5.15 -11.03 -11.07
N ILE A 74 -5.92 -10.73 -10.01
CA ILE A 74 -6.49 -11.79 -9.15
C ILE A 74 -7.56 -12.57 -9.89
N THR A 75 -8.38 -11.92 -10.71
CA THR A 75 -9.42 -12.57 -11.51
C THR A 75 -8.79 -13.56 -12.50
N ASP A 76 -7.73 -13.15 -13.20
CA ASP A 76 -7.00 -14.00 -14.14
C ASP A 76 -6.35 -15.20 -13.43
N LEU A 77 -5.65 -14.96 -12.31
CA LEU A 77 -5.01 -16.03 -11.53
C LEU A 77 -6.01 -17.06 -11.00
N VAL A 78 -7.19 -16.61 -10.54
CA VAL A 78 -8.24 -17.51 -10.06
C VAL A 78 -8.89 -18.26 -11.23
N GLY A 79 -9.10 -17.61 -12.37
CA GLY A 79 -9.60 -18.25 -13.59
C GLY A 79 -8.70 -19.39 -14.05
N GLU A 80 -7.38 -19.16 -14.14
CA GLU A 80 -6.38 -20.19 -14.48
C GLU A 80 -6.37 -21.37 -13.50
N TRP A 81 -6.65 -21.12 -12.21
CA TRP A 81 -6.72 -22.18 -11.22
C TRP A 81 -7.98 -23.03 -11.32
N LEU A 82 -9.11 -22.43 -11.73
CA LEU A 82 -10.40 -23.10 -11.86
C LEU A 82 -10.59 -23.88 -13.18
N GLU A 83 -9.79 -23.58 -14.21
CA GLU A 83 -9.85 -24.30 -15.50
C GLU A 83 -9.55 -25.81 -15.32
N PRO A 84 -10.45 -26.71 -15.75
CA PRO A 84 -10.29 -28.15 -15.62
C PRO A 84 -9.12 -28.65 -16.48
N GLY A 85 -7.96 -28.82 -15.83
CA GLY A 85 -6.69 -29.18 -16.46
C GLY A 85 -5.46 -28.60 -15.75
N SER A 86 -5.68 -27.57 -14.90
CA SER A 86 -4.65 -26.89 -14.11
C SER A 86 -4.23 -27.64 -12.83
N GLN A 87 -4.93 -28.73 -12.47
CA GLN A 87 -4.43 -29.66 -11.47
C GLN A 87 -3.16 -30.36 -12.00
N LYS A 88 -1.99 -29.74 -11.79
CA LYS A 88 -0.73 -30.47 -11.66
C LYS A 88 -1.04 -31.66 -10.77
N ARG A 89 -1.03 -32.86 -11.37
CA ARG A 89 -1.27 -34.15 -10.72
C ARG A 89 -0.60 -34.15 -9.35
N LEU A 90 -1.40 -34.03 -8.30
CA LEU A 90 -0.96 -34.38 -6.96
C LEU A 90 -0.73 -35.90 -7.03
N SER A 91 0.54 -36.30 -7.12
CA SER A 91 0.92 -37.70 -7.05
C SER A 91 0.81 -38.15 -5.59
N VAL A 92 -0.08 -39.10 -5.33
CA VAL A 92 -0.14 -39.81 -4.06
C VAL A 92 1.19 -40.55 -3.89
N ILE A 93 1.94 -40.21 -2.85
CA ILE A 93 3.09 -41.00 -2.39
C ILE A 93 2.52 -42.12 -1.53
N GLU A 94 2.45 -43.34 -2.07
CA GLU A 94 2.18 -44.53 -1.27
C GLU A 94 3.34 -44.73 -0.29
N GLY A 95 3.06 -44.55 0.99
CA GLY A 95 3.99 -44.84 2.07
C GLY A 95 4.32 -46.33 2.06
N GLY A 96 5.59 -46.65 1.85
CA GLY A 96 6.14 -48.00 1.88
C GLY A 96 5.96 -48.68 3.25
N SER A 97 5.88 -50.01 3.15
CA SER A 97 5.62 -51.00 4.20
C SER A 97 6.61 -51.03 5.37
#